data_AF-A0AAP6BCZ8-F1
#
_entry.id   AF-A0AAP6BCZ8-F1
#
_cell.length_a   1.000
_cell.length_b   1.000
_cell.length_c   1.000
_cell.angle_alpha   90.00
_cell.angle_beta   90.00
_cell.angle_gamma   90.00
#
_symmetry.space_group_name_H-M   'P 1'
#
loop_
_entity.id
_entity.type
_entity.pdbx_description
1 polymer ?
#
loop_
_entity_poly.entity_id
_entity_poly.type
_entity_poly.pdbx_seq_one_letter_code
_entity_poly.pdbx_strand_id
1 'polypeptide(L)'
;MTEHIQPVRRTRNTIARAAAFAGAAIAVVALSAPSAMASGTSPKLNGCYSTWGSTGSVAHCVSVTRGGQYKNRGVCTFGNEDSLWKFFQGGESNPKWGGVECTFDIEKSFIMYTD
;
A
#
# COMPACT_ATOMS: atom_id res chain seq x y z
N MET A 1 78.26 41.80 21.85
CA MET A 1 78.83 40.69 21.07
C MET A 1 78.54 39.41 21.85
N THR A 2 78.41 38.26 21.16
CA THR A 2 78.19 36.91 21.71
C THR A 2 76.71 36.60 22.02
N GLU A 3 76.07 35.51 21.61
CA GLU A 3 76.20 34.53 20.52
C GLU A 3 74.90 33.71 20.54
N HIS A 4 74.55 33.11 19.41
CA HIS A 4 73.44 32.17 19.25
C HIS A 4 73.64 30.87 20.03
N ILE A 5 72.61 30.37 20.72
CA ILE A 5 72.43 28.93 20.96
C ILE A 5 70.95 28.56 20.74
N GLN A 6 70.80 27.40 20.08
CA GLN A 6 69.71 26.90 19.26
C GLN A 6 68.35 26.65 19.95
N PRO A 7 67.25 26.63 19.17
CA PRO A 7 65.93 26.26 19.67
C PRO A 7 65.80 24.75 19.95
N VAL A 8 65.35 24.45 21.17
CA VAL A 8 64.98 23.12 21.67
C VAL A 8 63.88 22.51 20.78
N ARG A 9 64.21 21.43 20.08
CA ARG A 9 63.23 20.52 19.47
C ARG A 9 62.42 19.82 20.56
N ARG A 10 61.09 19.96 20.56
CA ARG A 10 60.21 18.85 20.94
C ARG A 10 58.91 18.86 20.15
N THR A 11 58.96 18.10 19.07
CA THR A 11 57.84 17.48 18.36
C THR A 11 56.75 17.00 19.30
N ARG A 12 55.50 17.46 19.09
CA ARG A 12 54.21 16.76 19.30
C ARG A 12 53.05 17.76 19.34
N ASN A 13 52.72 18.35 18.20
CA ASN A 13 51.41 18.95 17.97
C ASN A 13 50.77 18.25 16.76
N THR A 14 50.49 16.97 16.95
CA THR A 14 49.62 16.20 16.06
C THR A 14 48.45 15.72 16.89
N ILE A 15 47.30 15.65 16.22
CA ILE A 15 46.03 15.05 16.65
C ILE A 15 44.98 16.11 16.98
N ALA A 16 44.43 16.65 15.89
CA ALA A 16 43.06 17.12 15.79
C ALA A 16 42.10 16.25 16.63
N ARG A 17 41.47 16.87 17.61
CA ARG A 17 40.33 16.40 18.41
C ARG A 17 39.48 17.66 18.60
N ALA A 18 38.23 17.77 18.20
CA ALA A 18 37.19 16.78 18.12
C ALA A 18 36.18 17.16 17.02
N ALA A 19 36.08 16.35 15.97
CA ALA A 19 34.85 16.27 15.18
C ALA A 19 33.96 15.26 15.92
N ALA A 20 33.11 15.78 16.80
CA ALA A 20 32.10 14.98 17.48
C ALA A 20 30.94 14.69 16.52
N PHE A 21 30.30 13.53 16.76
CA PHE A 21 29.04 13.06 16.18
C PHE A 21 29.12 12.35 14.84
N ALA A 22 29.74 11.18 14.84
CA ALA A 22 29.40 10.12 13.90
C ALA A 22 28.72 8.96 14.65
N GLY A 23 27.51 8.61 14.21
CA GLY A 23 27.07 7.22 14.18
C GLY A 23 26.15 6.75 15.30
N ALA A 24 24.84 6.80 15.04
CA ALA A 24 23.94 5.66 15.26
C ALA A 24 22.61 5.91 14.52
N ALA A 25 22.61 5.75 13.19
CA ALA A 25 21.35 5.51 12.49
C ALA A 25 21.01 4.03 12.71
N ILE A 26 20.09 3.75 13.64
CA ILE A 26 19.50 2.42 13.75
C ILE A 26 18.58 2.28 12.53
N ALA A 27 19.10 1.68 11.45
CA ALA A 27 18.25 1.15 10.40
C ALA A 27 17.50 -0.04 10.99
N VAL A 28 16.32 0.23 11.55
CA VAL A 28 15.34 -0.82 11.81
C VAL A 28 14.93 -1.32 10.44
N VAL A 29 15.63 -2.33 9.93
CA VAL A 29 15.07 -3.20 8.90
C VAL A 29 13.94 -3.93 9.63
N ALA A 30 12.78 -3.28 9.69
CA ALA A 30 11.55 -3.98 9.97
C ALA A 30 11.53 -5.10 8.94
N LEU A 31 11.64 -6.34 9.43
CA LEU A 31 11.51 -7.54 8.63
C LEU A 31 10.34 -7.30 7.70
N SER A 32 10.62 -7.08 6.42
CA SER A 32 9.60 -7.12 5.38
C SER A 32 9.18 -8.58 5.30
N ALA A 33 8.40 -9.02 6.29
CA ALA A 33 7.41 -10.03 6.04
C ALA A 33 6.74 -9.58 4.74
N PRO A 34 6.68 -10.42 3.70
CA PRO A 34 5.77 -10.14 2.61
C PRO A 34 4.43 -9.93 3.31
N SER A 35 3.93 -8.69 3.31
CA SER A 35 2.50 -8.50 3.50
C SER A 35 1.93 -9.40 2.42
N ALA A 36 1.34 -10.52 2.83
CA ALA A 36 0.66 -11.39 1.89
C ALA A 36 -0.36 -10.48 1.24
N MET A 37 -0.09 -10.04 0.00
CA MET A 37 -0.92 -9.09 -0.70
C MET A 37 -2.25 -9.82 -0.85
N ALA A 38 -3.20 -9.50 0.02
CA ALA A 38 -4.52 -10.12 0.00
C ALA A 38 -5.08 -9.81 -1.39
N SER A 39 -5.19 -10.82 -2.23
CA SER A 39 -5.74 -10.66 -3.56
C SER A 39 -6.68 -11.81 -3.83
N GLY A 40 -7.77 -11.50 -4.51
CA GLY A 40 -8.83 -12.47 -4.66
C GLY A 40 -9.83 -12.08 -5.72
N THR A 41 -10.72 -13.03 -5.99
CA THR A 41 -11.82 -12.88 -6.93
C THR A 41 -13.06 -13.47 -6.27
N SER A 42 -14.15 -12.72 -6.28
CA SER A 42 -15.41 -13.16 -5.69
C SER A 42 -16.08 -14.21 -6.60
N PRO A 43 -16.96 -15.04 -6.06
CA PRO A 43 -17.94 -15.76 -6.87
C PRO A 43 -18.73 -14.78 -7.75
N LYS A 44 -19.22 -15.27 -8.88
CA LYS A 44 -20.09 -14.50 -9.78
C LYS A 44 -21.53 -14.46 -9.23
N LEU A 45 -22.09 -13.27 -9.14
CA LEU A 45 -23.51 -12.98 -8.89
C LEU A 45 -24.12 -12.39 -10.17
N ASN A 46 -25.04 -13.12 -10.79
CA ASN A 46 -25.73 -12.70 -12.02
C ASN A 46 -24.79 -12.25 -13.17
N GLY A 47 -23.62 -12.88 -13.30
CA GLY A 47 -22.60 -12.49 -14.29
C GLY A 47 -21.63 -11.40 -13.83
N CYS A 48 -21.83 -10.82 -12.64
CA CYS A 48 -20.94 -9.84 -12.03
C CYS A 48 -20.07 -10.43 -10.93
N TYR A 49 -18.82 -10.00 -10.80
CA TYR A 49 -17.90 -10.41 -9.74
C TYR A 49 -16.95 -9.26 -9.39
N SER A 50 -16.29 -9.34 -8.25
CA SER A 50 -15.29 -8.37 -7.81
C SER A 50 -13.92 -9.01 -7.75
N THR A 51 -12.88 -8.27 -8.11
CA THR A 51 -11.48 -8.62 -7.84
C THR A 51 -10.90 -7.63 -6.86
N TRP A 52 -10.03 -8.08 -5.97
CA TRP A 52 -9.34 -7.20 -5.04
C TRP A 52 -7.86 -7.52 -4.96
N GLY A 53 -7.09 -6.49 -4.64
CA GLY A 53 -5.73 -6.57 -4.11
C GLY A 53 -5.73 -6.09 -2.66
N SER A 54 -4.53 -5.74 -2.17
CA SER A 54 -4.33 -5.46 -0.74
C SER A 54 -5.19 -4.31 -0.24
N THR A 55 -5.34 -3.22 -1.00
CA THR A 55 -6.07 -2.02 -0.54
C THR A 55 -7.20 -1.60 -1.47
N GLY A 56 -7.31 -2.21 -2.66
CA GLY A 56 -8.26 -1.79 -3.68
C GLY A 56 -9.02 -2.96 -4.27
N SER A 57 -10.27 -2.74 -4.64
CA SER A 57 -11.07 -3.70 -5.39
C SER A 57 -11.82 -3.06 -6.53
N VAL A 58 -12.21 -3.87 -7.51
CA VAL A 58 -12.92 -3.43 -8.71
C VAL A 58 -13.92 -4.48 -9.13
N ALA A 59 -15.12 -4.04 -9.49
CA ALA A 59 -16.16 -4.91 -10.00
C ALA A 59 -16.09 -5.07 -11.53
N HIS A 60 -16.60 -6.22 -11.96
CA HIS A 60 -16.64 -6.67 -13.34
C HIS A 60 -18.02 -7.27 -13.59
N CYS A 61 -18.60 -7.05 -14.75
CA CYS A 61 -19.78 -7.78 -15.21
C CYS A 61 -19.51 -8.34 -16.61
N VAL A 62 -19.84 -9.60 -16.82
CA VAL A 62 -19.73 -10.28 -18.11
C VAL A 62 -21.05 -10.96 -18.38
N SER A 63 -21.80 -10.43 -19.34
CA SER A 63 -23.15 -10.87 -19.74
C SER A 63 -24.09 -11.01 -18.54
N VAL A 64 -24.52 -9.87 -17.99
CA VAL A 64 -25.42 -9.80 -16.83
C VAL A 64 -26.67 -10.66 -17.06
N THR A 65 -26.96 -11.59 -16.15
CA THR A 65 -28.08 -12.53 -16.35
C THR A 65 -29.40 -11.97 -15.83
N ARG A 66 -29.37 -10.96 -14.95
CA ARG A 66 -30.56 -10.33 -14.36
C ARG A 66 -30.40 -8.82 -14.31
N GLY A 67 -31.34 -8.07 -14.89
CA GLY A 67 -31.33 -6.61 -14.80
C GLY A 67 -31.53 -6.12 -13.36
N GLY A 68 -30.90 -5.02 -12.98
CA GLY A 68 -31.09 -4.39 -11.66
C GLY A 68 -29.91 -3.54 -11.23
N GLN A 69 -29.91 -3.13 -9.97
CA GLN A 69 -28.87 -2.32 -9.35
C GLN A 69 -27.82 -3.22 -8.72
N TYR A 70 -26.56 -2.95 -9.02
CA TYR A 70 -25.41 -3.66 -8.50
C TYR A 70 -24.47 -2.68 -7.79
N LYS A 71 -23.84 -3.12 -6.71
CA LYS A 71 -22.70 -2.38 -6.13
C LYS A 71 -21.59 -3.33 -5.73
N ASN A 72 -20.37 -2.80 -5.69
CA ASN A 72 -19.22 -3.50 -5.16
C ASN A 72 -19.06 -3.17 -3.68
N ARG A 73 -18.80 -4.16 -2.84
CA ARG A 73 -18.50 -3.99 -1.42
C ARG A 73 -17.14 -4.58 -1.11
N GLY A 74 -16.22 -3.75 -0.64
CA GLY A 74 -14.97 -4.16 0.00
C GLY A 74 -15.16 -4.27 1.50
N VAL A 75 -14.76 -5.41 2.08
CA VAL A 75 -14.67 -5.60 3.52
C VAL A 75 -13.26 -5.24 3.94
N CYS A 76 -13.15 -4.13 4.68
CA CYS A 76 -11.90 -3.62 5.21
C CYS A 76 -11.68 -4.15 6.63
N THR A 77 -10.42 -4.15 7.09
CA THR A 77 -10.10 -4.40 8.51
C THR A 77 -10.90 -3.51 9.48
N PHE A 78 -11.19 -2.27 9.08
CA PHE A 78 -11.89 -1.27 9.89
C PHE A 78 -13.21 -0.80 9.27
N GLY A 79 -14.02 -1.72 8.75
CA GLY A 79 -15.36 -1.42 8.26
C GLY A 79 -15.63 -1.97 6.88
N ASN A 80 -16.54 -1.34 6.15
CA ASN A 80 -16.84 -1.70 4.77
C ASN A 80 -16.88 -0.46 3.90
N GLU A 81 -16.32 -0.57 2.70
CA GLU A 81 -16.38 0.46 1.68
C GLU A 81 -17.26 -0.01 0.54
N ASP A 82 -18.21 0.83 0.13
CA ASP A 82 -19.19 0.52 -0.89
C ASP A 82 -19.01 1.45 -2.09
N SER A 83 -19.10 0.88 -3.29
CA SER A 83 -19.27 1.69 -4.48
C SER A 83 -20.69 2.27 -4.52
N LEU A 84 -20.87 3.28 -5.37
CA LEU A 84 -22.22 3.67 -5.78
C LEU A 84 -22.94 2.49 -6.44
N TRP A 85 -24.27 2.47 -6.27
CA TRP A 85 -25.14 1.57 -7.03
C TRP A 85 -25.10 1.94 -8.51
N LYS A 86 -25.01 0.91 -9.35
CA LYS A 86 -25.02 1.04 -10.80
C LYS A 86 -26.04 0.06 -11.37
N PHE A 87 -26.93 0.58 -12.20
CA PHE A 87 -27.87 -0.23 -12.94
C PHE A 87 -27.18 -0.92 -14.13
N PHE A 88 -27.49 -2.19 -14.33
CA PHE A 88 -27.13 -2.95 -15.52
C PHE A 88 -28.36 -3.64 -16.09
N GLN A 89 -28.48 -3.64 -17.43
CA GLN A 89 -29.49 -4.42 -18.13
C GLN A 89 -29.03 -5.87 -18.33
N GLY A 90 -29.98 -6.78 -18.56
CA GLY A 90 -29.66 -8.15 -18.95
C GLY A 90 -28.86 -8.20 -20.27
N GLY A 91 -27.79 -8.99 -20.30
CA GLY A 91 -26.85 -9.11 -21.41
C GLY A 91 -25.70 -8.11 -21.40
N GLU A 92 -25.77 -7.05 -20.60
CA GLU A 92 -24.70 -6.04 -20.55
C GLU A 92 -23.40 -6.62 -20.00
N SER A 93 -22.27 -6.07 -20.45
CA SER A 93 -20.94 -6.38 -19.93
C SER A 93 -20.22 -5.08 -19.60
N ASN A 94 -19.54 -5.05 -18.47
CA ASN A 94 -18.71 -3.92 -18.08
C ASN A 94 -17.40 -4.46 -17.48
N PRO A 95 -16.28 -4.28 -18.17
CA PRO A 95 -15.03 -4.90 -17.76
C PRO A 95 -14.46 -4.29 -16.48
N LYS A 96 -14.83 -3.07 -16.08
CA LYS A 96 -14.37 -2.43 -14.83
C LYS A 96 -15.36 -1.36 -14.37
N TRP A 97 -15.88 -1.48 -13.16
CA TRP A 97 -16.73 -0.46 -12.52
C TRP A 97 -16.68 -0.59 -10.99
N GLY A 98 -17.26 0.36 -10.27
CA GLY A 98 -17.49 0.23 -8.82
C GLY A 98 -16.22 0.00 -8.01
N GLY A 99 -15.14 0.73 -8.30
CA GLY A 99 -13.91 0.64 -7.51
C GLY A 99 -14.17 1.08 -6.06
N VAL A 100 -13.55 0.37 -5.11
CA VAL A 100 -13.51 0.77 -3.70
C VAL A 100 -12.11 0.58 -3.15
N GLU A 101 -11.72 1.44 -2.22
CA GLU A 101 -10.39 1.44 -1.61
C GLU A 101 -10.52 1.49 -0.09
N CYS A 102 -9.77 0.63 0.61
CA CYS A 102 -9.64 0.64 2.06
C CYS A 102 -8.28 1.24 2.44
N THR A 103 -8.24 1.93 3.59
CA THR A 103 -7.01 2.59 4.07
C THR A 103 -5.86 1.63 4.38
N PHE A 104 -6.15 0.42 4.87
CA PHE A 104 -5.13 -0.53 5.34
C PHE A 104 -5.11 -1.82 4.54
N ASP A 105 -6.22 -2.56 4.58
CA ASP A 105 -6.35 -3.84 3.89
C ASP A 105 -7.81 -4.10 3.49
N ILE A 106 -7.99 -4.80 2.35
CA ILE A 106 -9.23 -5.44 1.91
C ILE A 106 -9.10 -6.94 2.16
N GLU A 107 -9.90 -7.43 3.10
CA GLU A 107 -9.96 -8.85 3.41
C GLU A 107 -10.67 -9.63 2.29
N LYS A 108 -11.76 -9.06 1.78
CA LYS A 108 -12.54 -9.61 0.67
C LYS A 108 -13.36 -8.53 -0.03
N SER A 109 -13.72 -8.76 -1.28
CA SER A 109 -14.67 -7.92 -2.00
C SER A 109 -15.72 -8.76 -2.72
N PHE A 110 -16.95 -8.27 -2.84
CA PHE A 110 -18.04 -8.99 -3.50
C PHE A 110 -19.12 -8.06 -4.03
N ILE A 111 -19.95 -8.60 -4.93
CA ILE A 111 -21.05 -7.88 -5.54
C ILE A 111 -22.32 -8.02 -4.71
N MET A 112 -23.01 -6.91 -4.52
CA MET A 112 -24.36 -6.83 -3.97
C MET A 112 -25.35 -6.48 -5.09
N TYR A 113 -26.60 -6.93 -4.94
CA TYR A 113 -27.66 -6.78 -5.92
C TYR A 113 -28.98 -6.37 -5.27
N THR A 114 -29.74 -5.52 -5.93
CA THR A 114 -31.17 -5.27 -5.66
C THR A 114 -31.92 -5.05 -6.97
N ASP A 115 -33.18 -5.54 -7.02
CA ASP A 115 -34.14 -5.19 -8.08
C ASP A 115 -34.62 -3.75 -7.94
#